data_AF-A0A0B5F7W3-F1
#
_entry.id   AF-A0A0B5F7W3-F1
#
_cell.length_a   1.000
_cell.length_b   1.000
_cell.length_c   1.000
_cell.angle_alpha   90.00
_cell.angle_beta   90.00
_cell.angle_gamma   90.00
#
_symmetry.space_group_name_H-M   'P 1'
#
loop_
_entity.id
_entity.type
_entity.pdbx_description
1 polymer ?
#
loop_
_entity_poly.entity_id
_entity_poly.type
_entity_poly.pdbx_seq_one_letter_code
_entity_poly.pdbx_strand_id
1 'polypeptide(L)'
;MPTFDYQTAFHIAPVGLVISRQRIIEDCNRQLGKIFGYDHETLIGQSFQVLYPSPKEFERIGERIPPIMSTQGVYADERIMRRANGELFWCHVTGRSLDVQDPHAAGLWTFEDMSATRRVAVALTAREREIAAQLVQGKTSKQIGKILEISPRTVDIYRARLMQKYGAGTATELVQRLLGN
;
A
#
# COMPACT_ATOMS: atom_id res chain seq x y z
N MET A 1 -19.53 -12.96 30.49
CA MET A 1 -18.75 -12.17 29.51
C MET A 1 -19.37 -12.42 28.14
N PRO A 2 -19.55 -11.42 27.27
CA PRO A 2 -19.97 -11.69 25.90
C PRO A 2 -18.96 -12.65 25.24
N THR A 3 -19.45 -13.60 24.46
CA THR A 3 -18.63 -14.59 23.76
C THR A 3 -17.71 -13.87 22.77
N PHE A 4 -16.41 -14.14 22.85
CA PHE A 4 -15.44 -13.60 21.89
C PHE A 4 -15.61 -14.31 20.54
N ASP A 5 -16.17 -13.61 19.56
CA ASP A 5 -16.46 -14.13 18.22
C ASP A 5 -15.67 -13.40 17.12
N TYR A 6 -15.81 -13.87 15.87
CA TYR A 6 -15.09 -13.30 14.73
C TYR A 6 -15.47 -11.84 14.45
N GLN A 7 -16.72 -11.44 14.72
CA GLN A 7 -17.17 -10.07 14.53
C GLN A 7 -16.51 -9.13 15.55
N THR A 8 -16.45 -9.55 16.80
CA THR A 8 -15.72 -8.85 17.86
C THR A 8 -14.24 -8.74 17.49
N ALA A 9 -13.60 -9.84 17.07
CA ALA A 9 -12.21 -9.85 16.64
C ALA A 9 -11.94 -8.88 15.49
N PHE A 10 -12.82 -8.83 14.48
CA PHE A 10 -12.73 -7.90 13.36
C PHE A 10 -12.76 -6.43 13.82
N HIS A 11 -13.71 -6.07 14.69
CA HIS A 11 -13.88 -4.69 15.14
C HIS A 11 -12.78 -4.21 16.10
N ILE A 12 -12.20 -5.10 16.91
CA ILE A 12 -11.14 -4.75 17.87
C ILE A 12 -9.72 -4.92 17.33
N ALA A 13 -9.54 -5.46 16.12
CA ALA A 13 -8.22 -5.69 15.55
C ALA A 13 -7.39 -4.39 15.53
N PRO A 14 -6.08 -4.45 15.89
CA PRO A 14 -5.21 -3.28 15.96
C PRO A 14 -4.75 -2.78 14.58
N VAL A 15 -5.15 -3.47 13.51
CA VAL A 15 -4.88 -3.11 12.12
C VAL A 15 -6.19 -2.76 11.41
N GLY A 16 -6.13 -1.94 10.36
CA GLY A 16 -7.29 -1.67 9.52
C GLY A 16 -7.67 -2.94 8.78
N LEU A 17 -8.90 -3.43 8.97
CA LEU A 17 -9.42 -4.61 8.26
C LEU A 17 -10.51 -4.18 7.29
N VAL A 18 -10.51 -4.77 6.09
CA VAL A 18 -11.52 -4.54 5.05
C VAL A 18 -11.99 -5.87 4.48
N ILE A 19 -13.31 -6.05 4.43
CA ILE A 19 -13.96 -7.03 3.56
C ILE A 19 -14.32 -6.29 2.27
N SER A 20 -13.91 -6.84 1.13
CA SER A 20 -14.12 -6.20 -0.17
C SER A 20 -14.68 -7.15 -1.20
N ARG A 21 -15.38 -6.58 -2.18
CA ARG A 21 -15.80 -7.24 -3.42
C ARG A 21 -15.51 -6.34 -4.60
N GLN A 22 -14.85 -6.84 -5.64
CA GLN A 22 -14.44 -6.05 -6.82
C GLN A 22 -13.72 -4.73 -6.44
N ARG A 23 -12.90 -4.78 -5.39
CA ARG A 23 -12.21 -3.61 -4.80
C ARG A 23 -13.13 -2.50 -4.28
N ILE A 24 -14.39 -2.82 -4.01
CA ILE A 24 -15.34 -2.00 -3.24
C ILE A 24 -15.30 -2.45 -1.78
N ILE A 25 -15.30 -1.51 -0.85
CA ILE A 25 -15.34 -1.76 0.59
C ILE A 25 -16.78 -2.19 0.94
N GLU A 26 -16.99 -3.48 1.23
CA GLU A 26 -18.29 -3.97 1.72
C GLU A 26 -18.43 -3.76 3.23
N ASP A 27 -17.34 -3.97 3.97
CA ASP A 27 -17.25 -3.70 5.40
C ASP A 27 -15.80 -3.33 5.79
N CYS A 28 -15.63 -2.57 6.86
CA CYS A 28 -14.33 -2.27 7.45
C CYS A 28 -14.40 -2.06 8.96
N ASN A 29 -13.30 -2.33 9.67
CA ASN A 29 -13.28 -2.02 11.10
C ASN A 29 -13.02 -0.53 11.37
N ARG A 30 -13.31 -0.08 12.59
CA ARG A 30 -13.08 1.32 13.02
C ARG A 30 -11.61 1.74 12.92
N GLN A 31 -10.69 0.78 13.03
CA GLN A 31 -9.26 1.06 12.92
C GLN A 31 -8.88 1.54 11.52
N LEU A 32 -9.50 1.02 10.46
CA LEU A 32 -9.30 1.55 9.11
C LEU A 32 -9.69 3.03 9.01
N GLY A 33 -10.86 3.39 9.55
CA GLY A 33 -11.32 4.77 9.56
C GLY A 33 -10.35 5.71 10.27
N LYS A 34 -9.81 5.29 11.42
CA LYS A 34 -8.77 6.02 12.17
C LYS A 34 -7.49 6.20 11.35
N ILE A 35 -7.03 5.15 10.67
CA ILE A 35 -5.83 5.21 9.81
C ILE A 35 -6.09 6.19 8.66
N PHE A 36 -7.17 6.05 7.91
CA PHE A 36 -7.35 6.86 6.70
C PHE A 36 -8.02 8.22 6.96
N GLY A 37 -8.48 8.50 8.18
CA GLY A 37 -9.16 9.75 8.52
C GLY A 37 -10.57 9.85 7.93
N TYR A 38 -11.25 8.71 7.73
CA TYR A 38 -12.64 8.66 7.28
C TYR A 38 -13.53 8.10 8.38
N ASP A 39 -14.78 8.54 8.41
CA ASP A 39 -15.82 7.84 9.15
C ASP A 39 -16.12 6.50 8.49
N HIS A 40 -16.35 5.47 9.31
CA HIS A 40 -16.62 4.11 8.84
C HIS A 40 -17.74 4.07 7.80
N GLU A 41 -18.88 4.73 8.08
CA GLU A 41 -20.05 4.78 7.20
C GLU A 41 -19.75 5.41 5.84
N THR A 42 -18.79 6.35 5.78
CA THR A 42 -18.40 7.00 4.52
C THR A 42 -17.58 6.06 3.62
N LEU A 43 -16.88 5.09 4.21
CA LEU A 43 -16.06 4.13 3.45
C LEU A 43 -16.89 2.99 2.86
N ILE A 44 -18.02 2.63 3.46
CA ILE A 44 -18.86 1.54 2.96
C ILE A 44 -19.39 1.88 1.57
N GLY A 45 -19.25 0.95 0.63
CA GLY A 45 -19.62 1.13 -0.78
C GLY A 45 -18.62 1.94 -1.60
N GLN A 46 -17.56 2.50 -1.00
CA GLN A 46 -16.53 3.21 -1.75
C GLN A 46 -15.56 2.24 -2.41
N SER A 47 -15.06 2.64 -3.59
CA SER A 47 -13.90 1.97 -4.17
C SER A 47 -12.65 2.22 -3.34
N PHE A 48 -11.77 1.22 -3.26
CA PHE A 48 -10.44 1.35 -2.68
C PHE A 48 -9.67 2.57 -3.21
N GLN A 49 -9.98 3.05 -4.43
CA GLN A 49 -9.38 4.23 -5.04
C GLN A 49 -9.31 5.46 -4.10
N VAL A 50 -10.30 5.65 -3.22
CA VAL A 50 -10.32 6.81 -2.29
C VAL A 50 -9.13 6.82 -1.32
N LEU A 51 -8.53 5.65 -1.07
CA LEU A 51 -7.37 5.43 -0.20
C LEU A 51 -6.03 5.67 -0.92
N TYR A 52 -6.04 5.85 -2.24
CA TYR A 52 -4.82 5.99 -3.05
C TYR A 52 -4.45 7.46 -3.29
N PRO A 53 -3.16 7.76 -3.53
CA PRO A 53 -2.72 9.10 -3.92
C PRO A 53 -3.25 9.56 -5.28
N SER A 54 -3.51 8.62 -6.21
CA SER A 54 -4.09 8.92 -7.52
C SER A 54 -4.79 7.71 -8.15
N PRO A 55 -5.73 7.91 -9.10
CA PRO A 55 -6.38 6.83 -9.85
C PRO A 55 -5.38 5.92 -10.59
N LYS A 56 -4.33 6.50 -11.18
CA LYS A 56 -3.30 5.74 -11.91
C LYS A 56 -2.52 4.78 -11.00
N GLU A 57 -2.25 5.19 -9.76
CA GLU A 57 -1.59 4.31 -8.78
C GLU A 57 -2.53 3.17 -8.37
N PHE A 58 -3.83 3.45 -8.20
CA PHE A 58 -4.84 2.43 -7.93
C PHE A 58 -4.98 1.41 -9.06
N GLU A 59 -4.96 1.85 -10.32
CA GLU A 59 -5.00 0.98 -11.50
C GLU A 59 -3.77 0.07 -11.56
N ARG A 60 -2.56 0.65 -11.52
CA ARG A 60 -1.30 -0.12 -11.63
C ARG A 60 -1.11 -1.13 -10.50
N ILE A 61 -1.47 -0.76 -9.27
CA ILE A 61 -1.42 -1.69 -8.14
C ILE A 61 -2.47 -2.80 -8.34
N GLY A 62 -3.65 -2.45 -8.84
CA GLY A 62 -4.70 -3.40 -9.22
C GLY A 62 -4.22 -4.45 -10.23
N GLU A 63 -3.46 -4.05 -11.25
CA GLU A 63 -2.90 -4.97 -12.26
C GLU A 63 -1.82 -5.90 -11.70
N ARG A 64 -1.08 -5.44 -10.68
CA ARG A 64 0.03 -6.19 -10.07
C ARG A 64 -0.42 -7.22 -9.05
N ILE A 65 -1.56 -7.01 -8.39
CA ILE A 65 -2.06 -7.89 -7.33
C ILE A 65 -2.32 -9.32 -7.83
N PRO A 66 -3.08 -9.55 -8.93
CA PRO A 66 -3.45 -10.88 -9.35
C PRO A 66 -2.28 -11.84 -9.58
N PRO A 67 -1.24 -11.51 -10.38
CA PRO A 67 -0.16 -12.47 -10.63
C PRO A 67 0.64 -12.82 -9.35
N ILE A 68 0.75 -11.91 -8.39
CA ILE A 68 1.41 -12.16 -7.11
C ILE A 68 0.54 -13.07 -6.25
N MET A 69 -0.74 -12.72 -6.09
CA MET A 69 -1.65 -13.43 -5.20
C MET A 69 -1.96 -14.84 -5.70
N SER A 70 -2.18 -15.04 -7.00
CA SER A 70 -2.42 -16.37 -7.58
C SER A 70 -1.21 -17.31 -7.42
N THR A 71 0.00 -16.76 -7.30
CA THR A 71 1.22 -17.57 -7.09
C THR A 71 1.47 -17.88 -5.60
N GLN A 72 1.19 -16.93 -4.71
CA GLN A 72 1.60 -17.00 -3.29
C GLN A 72 0.43 -17.29 -2.32
N GLY A 73 -0.81 -17.23 -2.78
CA GLY A 73 -2.02 -17.35 -1.95
C GLY A 73 -2.29 -16.16 -1.03
N VAL A 74 -1.35 -15.22 -0.93
CA VAL A 74 -1.40 -13.96 -0.18
C VAL A 74 -0.68 -12.90 -0.99
N TYR A 75 -1.17 -11.67 -0.89
CA TYR A 75 -0.47 -10.47 -1.35
C TYR A 75 0.08 -9.71 -0.15
N ALA A 76 1.29 -9.16 -0.28
CA ALA A 76 1.85 -8.23 0.69
C ALA A 76 2.74 -7.21 -0.03
N ASP A 77 2.59 -5.93 0.31
CA ASP A 77 3.50 -4.88 -0.11
C ASP A 77 3.61 -3.75 0.93
N GLU A 78 4.52 -2.83 0.65
CA GLU A 78 4.61 -1.56 1.35
C GLU A 78 4.54 -0.45 0.31
N ARG A 79 3.61 0.49 0.51
CA ARG A 79 3.33 1.57 -0.43
C ARG A 79 2.87 2.84 0.28
N ILE A 80 2.97 3.95 -0.43
CA ILE A 80 2.46 5.23 0.04
C ILE A 80 0.97 5.33 -0.32
N MET A 81 0.15 5.56 0.69
CA MET A 81 -1.30 5.72 0.62
C MET A 81 -1.69 7.16 1.01
N ARG A 82 -2.96 7.52 0.84
CA ARG A 82 -3.46 8.88 1.08
C ARG A 82 -4.61 8.88 2.09
N ARG A 83 -4.52 9.70 3.13
CA ARG A 83 -5.61 9.96 4.07
C ARG A 83 -6.67 10.90 3.44
N ALA A 84 -7.85 10.99 4.06
CA ALA A 84 -8.95 11.86 3.63
C ALA A 84 -8.52 13.34 3.50
N ASN A 85 -7.70 13.80 4.45
CA ASN A 85 -7.14 15.17 4.46
C ASN A 85 -6.05 15.41 3.39
N GLY A 86 -5.69 14.40 2.60
CA GLY A 86 -4.65 14.48 1.56
C GLY A 86 -3.24 14.13 2.02
N GLU A 87 -3.02 13.88 3.32
CA GLU A 87 -1.72 13.45 3.85
C GLU A 87 -1.29 12.12 3.21
N LEU A 88 -0.03 12.09 2.75
CA LEU A 88 0.59 10.87 2.25
C LEU A 88 1.33 10.17 3.39
N PHE A 89 1.10 8.87 3.52
CA PHE A 89 1.74 8.07 4.55
C PHE A 89 2.11 6.71 4.00
N TRP A 90 3.14 6.11 4.57
CA TRP A 90 3.46 4.75 4.23
C TRP A 90 2.54 3.76 4.95
N CYS A 91 2.03 2.79 4.19
CA CYS A 91 1.16 1.74 4.67
C CYS A 91 1.77 0.38 4.32
N HIS A 92 1.77 -0.55 5.26
CA HIS A 92 1.92 -1.97 4.94
C HIS A 92 0.54 -2.51 4.59
N VAL A 93 0.41 -3.19 3.45
CA VAL A 93 -0.86 -3.75 2.99
C VAL A 93 -0.69 -5.23 2.73
N THR A 94 -1.56 -6.02 3.34
CA THR A 94 -1.68 -7.44 3.00
C THR A 94 -3.09 -7.76 2.55
N GLY A 95 -3.22 -8.80 1.73
CA GLY A 95 -4.52 -9.20 1.20
C GLY A 95 -4.56 -10.69 0.94
N ARG A 96 -5.76 -11.26 1.10
CA ARG A 96 -6.08 -12.61 0.66
C ARG A 96 -7.42 -12.58 -0.06
N SER A 97 -7.46 -13.16 -1.25
CA SER A 97 -8.70 -13.38 -1.98
C SER A 97 -9.37 -14.67 -1.52
N LEU A 98 -10.70 -14.69 -1.58
CA LEU A 98 -11.50 -15.90 -1.50
C LEU A 98 -11.41 -16.73 -2.78
N ASP A 99 -11.18 -16.07 -3.92
CA ASP A 99 -11.00 -16.70 -5.23
C ASP A 99 -9.60 -16.40 -5.80
N VAL A 100 -8.79 -17.43 -5.98
CA VAL A 100 -7.43 -17.30 -6.52
C VAL A 100 -7.40 -17.05 -8.04
N GLN A 101 -8.48 -17.37 -8.76
CA GLN A 101 -8.64 -17.14 -10.19
C GLN A 101 -9.12 -15.72 -10.48
N ASP A 102 -9.88 -15.12 -9.56
CA ASP A 102 -10.20 -13.69 -9.56
C ASP A 102 -9.83 -13.04 -8.21
N PRO A 103 -8.56 -12.64 -8.04
CA PRO A 103 -8.06 -12.04 -6.79
C PRO A 103 -8.76 -10.74 -6.35
N HIS A 104 -9.52 -10.10 -7.25
CA HIS A 104 -10.32 -8.91 -6.92
C HIS A 104 -11.78 -9.23 -6.60
N ALA A 105 -12.27 -10.44 -6.91
CA ALA A 105 -13.66 -10.83 -6.74
C ALA A 105 -14.13 -10.58 -5.31
N ALA A 106 -13.47 -11.17 -4.32
CA ALA A 106 -13.76 -10.94 -2.91
C ALA A 106 -12.55 -11.26 -2.04
N GLY A 107 -12.27 -10.46 -1.02
CA GLY A 107 -11.10 -10.70 -0.18
C GLY A 107 -11.06 -9.90 1.11
N LEU A 108 -10.20 -10.36 2.02
CA LEU A 108 -9.84 -9.68 3.26
C LEU A 108 -8.53 -8.93 3.05
N TRP A 109 -8.52 -7.65 3.41
CA TRP A 109 -7.34 -6.79 3.35
C TRP A 109 -6.99 -6.24 4.72
N THR A 110 -5.70 -6.13 4.99
CA THR A 110 -5.16 -5.47 6.17
C THR A 110 -4.36 -4.23 5.78
N PHE A 111 -4.48 -3.17 6.57
CA PHE A 111 -3.78 -1.91 6.41
C PHE A 111 -3.14 -1.54 7.74
N GLU A 112 -1.83 -1.39 7.73
CA GLU A 112 -1.06 -0.98 8.89
C GLU A 112 -0.35 0.34 8.61
N ASP A 113 -0.67 1.35 9.41
CA ASP A 113 -0.06 2.66 9.34
C ASP A 113 1.35 2.62 9.91
N MET A 114 2.31 3.03 9.08
CA MET A 114 3.71 2.97 9.41
C MET A 114 4.34 4.37 9.52
N SER A 115 3.54 5.42 9.47
CA SER A 115 3.99 6.81 9.61
C SER A 115 4.72 7.12 10.92
N ALA A 116 4.49 6.32 11.97
CA ALA A 116 5.17 6.47 13.25
C ALA A 116 6.69 6.25 13.14
N THR A 117 7.12 5.29 12.31
CA THR A 117 8.53 4.97 12.07
C THR A 117 9.05 5.56 10.77
N ARG A 118 8.22 5.63 9.72
CA ARG A 118 8.60 6.13 8.39
C ARG A 118 7.70 7.28 7.91
N ARG A 119 8.11 8.50 8.22
CA ARG A 119 7.40 9.71 7.75
C ARG A 119 7.70 9.98 6.28
N VAL A 120 6.67 10.36 5.52
CA VAL A 120 6.84 10.89 4.16
C VAL A 120 7.20 12.38 4.27
N ALA A 121 8.46 12.66 4.59
CA ALA A 121 8.92 14.03 4.87
C ALA A 121 9.11 14.91 3.63
N VAL A 122 9.14 14.32 2.44
CA VAL A 122 9.45 15.02 1.18
C VAL A 122 8.38 14.72 0.14
N ALA A 123 8.03 15.74 -0.64
CA ALA A 123 7.07 15.60 -1.73
C ALA A 123 7.63 14.69 -2.84
N LEU A 124 6.97 13.56 -3.04
CA LEU A 124 7.26 12.62 -4.12
C LEU A 124 6.21 12.70 -5.21
N THR A 125 6.65 12.62 -6.47
CA THR A 125 5.78 12.38 -7.62
C THR A 125 5.24 10.95 -7.60
N ALA A 126 4.19 10.66 -8.36
CA ALA A 126 3.63 9.30 -8.46
C ALA A 126 4.70 8.26 -8.84
N ARG A 127 5.56 8.57 -9.81
CA ARG A 127 6.60 7.63 -10.23
C ARG A 127 7.69 7.46 -9.17
N GLU A 128 8.07 8.52 -8.46
CA GLU A 128 9.02 8.40 -7.34
C GLU A 128 8.44 7.54 -6.20
N ARG A 129 7.13 7.64 -5.90
CA ARG A 129 6.47 6.77 -4.92
C ARG A 129 6.50 5.30 -5.34
N GLU A 130 6.20 5.00 -6.61
CA GLU A 130 6.29 3.64 -7.13
C GLU A 130 7.71 3.05 -7.02
N ILE A 131 8.72 3.84 -7.39
CA ILE A 131 10.13 3.43 -7.29
C ILE A 131 10.51 3.21 -5.82
N ALA A 132 10.18 4.15 -4.94
CA ALA A 132 10.43 4.04 -3.51
C ALA A 132 9.79 2.77 -2.93
N ALA A 133 8.53 2.48 -3.27
CA ALA A 133 7.81 1.28 -2.82
C ALA A 133 8.50 -0.02 -3.27
N GLN A 134 9.17 -0.04 -4.44
CA GLN A 134 9.93 -1.22 -4.86
C GLN A 134 11.32 -1.30 -4.23
N LEU A 135 11.95 -0.17 -3.92
CA LEU A 135 13.24 -0.13 -3.23
C LEU A 135 13.14 -0.66 -1.80
N VAL A 136 12.08 -0.27 -1.05
CA VAL A 136 11.85 -0.79 0.31
C VAL A 136 11.59 -2.29 0.32
N GLN A 137 11.05 -2.84 -0.77
CA GLN A 137 10.90 -4.29 -0.99
C GLN A 137 12.19 -4.98 -1.45
N GLY A 138 13.34 -4.29 -1.42
CA GLY A 138 14.65 -4.84 -1.78
C GLY A 138 14.84 -5.13 -3.27
N LYS A 139 14.01 -4.56 -4.16
CA LYS A 139 14.12 -4.81 -5.61
C LYS A 139 15.29 -4.05 -6.21
N THR A 140 16.02 -4.70 -7.10
CA THR A 140 17.11 -4.09 -7.91
C THR A 140 16.54 -3.26 -9.05
N SER A 141 17.30 -2.29 -9.59
CA SER A 141 16.87 -1.47 -10.74
C SER A 141 16.39 -2.31 -11.94
N LYS A 142 17.01 -3.47 -12.17
CA LYS A 142 16.60 -4.42 -13.21
C LYS A 142 15.22 -5.00 -12.94
N GLN A 143 14.96 -5.44 -11.71
CA GLN A 143 13.65 -5.97 -11.31
C GLN A 143 12.58 -4.88 -11.33
N ILE A 144 12.89 -3.69 -10.82
CA ILE A 144 11.96 -2.55 -10.82
C ILE A 144 11.61 -2.16 -12.25
N GLY A 145 12.59 -2.12 -13.16
CA GLY A 145 12.35 -1.83 -14.58
C GLY A 145 11.38 -2.82 -15.23
N LYS A 146 11.53 -4.12 -14.92
CA LYS A 146 10.60 -5.15 -15.38
C LYS A 146 9.19 -4.96 -14.78
N ILE A 147 9.09 -4.67 -13.47
CA ILE A 147 7.82 -4.52 -12.75
C ILE A 147 7.03 -3.30 -13.23
N LEU A 148 7.72 -2.19 -13.51
CA LEU A 148 7.10 -0.91 -13.88
C LEU A 148 7.12 -0.63 -15.39
N GLU A 149 7.55 -1.62 -16.18
CA GLU A 149 7.65 -1.55 -17.65
C GLU A 149 8.46 -0.34 -18.16
N ILE A 150 9.62 -0.12 -17.52
CA ILE A 150 10.57 0.95 -17.87
C ILE A 150 12.00 0.40 -17.92
N SER A 151 12.90 1.12 -18.58
CA SER A 151 14.31 0.70 -18.61
C SER A 151 14.95 0.78 -17.20
N PRO A 152 15.89 -0.12 -16.85
CA PRO A 152 16.66 -0.01 -15.62
C PRO A 152 17.38 1.35 -15.48
N ARG A 153 17.84 1.92 -16.60
CA ARG A 153 18.42 3.26 -16.65
C ARG A 153 17.43 4.34 -16.19
N THR A 154 16.16 4.22 -16.59
CA THR A 154 15.09 5.11 -16.14
C THR A 154 14.87 4.99 -14.63
N VAL A 155 14.93 3.77 -14.07
CA VAL A 155 14.87 3.56 -12.62
C VAL A 155 16.00 4.28 -11.91
N ASP A 156 17.23 4.17 -12.41
CA ASP A 156 18.39 4.82 -11.80
C ASP A 156 18.29 6.36 -11.82
N ILE A 157 17.67 6.95 -12.84
CA ILE A 157 17.35 8.38 -12.86
C ILE A 157 16.42 8.75 -11.69
N TYR A 158 15.36 7.96 -11.44
CA TYR A 158 14.48 8.20 -10.30
C TYR A 158 15.17 7.94 -8.96
N ARG A 159 16.05 6.94 -8.87
CA ARG A 159 16.86 6.70 -7.66
C ARG A 159 17.76 7.89 -7.34
N ALA A 160 18.41 8.48 -8.34
CA ALA A 160 19.22 9.68 -8.15
C ALA A 160 18.39 10.87 -7.63
N ARG A 161 17.18 11.07 -8.18
CA ARG A 161 16.24 12.11 -7.69
C ARG A 161 15.79 11.85 -6.25
N LEU A 162 15.45 10.60 -5.93
CA LEU A 162 15.10 10.19 -4.58
C LEU A 162 16.27 10.41 -3.61
N MET A 163 17.49 10.05 -4.00
CA MET A 163 18.70 10.31 -3.21
C MET A 163 18.87 11.79 -2.91
N GLN A 164 18.70 12.67 -3.91
CA GLN A 164 18.75 14.12 -3.68
C GLN A 164 17.66 14.60 -2.71
N LYS A 165 16.41 14.16 -2.91
CA LYS A 165 15.27 14.54 -2.06
C LYS A 165 15.43 14.07 -0.62
N TYR A 166 15.89 12.85 -0.44
CA TYR A 166 16.12 12.27 0.87
C TYR A 166 17.48 12.62 1.44
N GLY A 167 18.35 13.34 0.73
CA GLY A 167 19.71 13.70 1.17
C GLY A 167 20.65 12.51 1.34
N ALA A 168 20.42 11.39 0.65
CA ALA A 168 21.22 10.17 0.73
C ALA A 168 22.39 10.19 -0.25
N GLY A 169 23.60 9.88 0.23
CA GLY A 169 24.82 9.76 -0.58
C GLY A 169 24.96 8.41 -1.28
N THR A 170 24.25 7.37 -0.81
CA THR A 170 24.27 6.04 -1.45
C THR A 170 22.88 5.43 -1.63
N ALA A 171 22.80 4.40 -2.47
CA ALA A 171 21.60 3.59 -2.63
C ALA A 171 21.14 2.93 -1.34
N THR A 172 22.07 2.39 -0.55
CA THR A 172 21.79 1.73 0.73
C THR A 172 21.23 2.74 1.73
N GLU A 173 21.85 3.91 1.81
CA GLU A 173 21.39 5.00 2.66
C GLU A 173 20.00 5.51 2.25
N LEU A 174 19.71 5.58 0.95
CA LEU A 174 18.37 5.92 0.48
C LEU A 174 17.35 4.91 1.02
N VAL A 175 17.63 3.61 0.93
CA VAL A 175 16.73 2.57 1.45
C VAL A 175 16.55 2.71 2.97
N GLN A 176 17.62 2.97 3.73
CA GLN A 176 17.53 3.20 5.18
C GLN A 176 16.62 4.38 5.51
N ARG A 177 16.80 5.52 4.83
CA ARG A 177 15.96 6.71 5.03
C ARG A 177 14.50 6.47 4.64
N LEU A 178 14.24 5.67 3.61
CA LEU A 178 12.87 5.28 3.21
C LEU A 178 12.20 4.35 4.24
N LEU A 179 12.99 3.51 4.93
CA LEU A 179 12.54 2.64 6.01
C LEU A 179 12.36 3.39 7.34
N GLY A 180 12.79 4.65 7.43
CA GLY A 180 12.69 5.46 8.64
C GLY A 180 13.87 5.32 9.61
N ASN A 181 14.99 4.78 9.12
CA ASN A 181 16.23 4.59 9.88
C ASN A 181 17.29 5.65 9.54
#